data_AF-T1CYB1-F1
#
_entry.id   AF-T1CYB1-F1
#
_cell.length_a   1.000
_cell.length_b   1.000
_cell.length_c   1.000
_cell.angle_alpha   90.00
_cell.angle_beta   90.00
_cell.angle_gamma   90.00
#
_symmetry.space_group_name_H-M   'P 1'
#
loop_
_entity.id
_entity.type
_entity.pdbx_description
1 polymer ?
#
loop_
_entity_poly.entity_id
_entity_poly.type
_entity_poly.pdbx_seq_one_letter_code
_entity_poly.pdbx_strand_id
1 'polypeptide(L)'
;ITVADARHLRLLGWFGALIANSDMHLGNVALLRADARPFALAPAYDMLPMHYRPAVSGEVVPREYTVQRAPPAARDDWQQAAAMARAFWQRVSESTEISVEFRRIASAAGRALAAML
;
A
#
# COMPACT_ATOMS: atom_id res chain seq x y z
N ILE A 1 -12.45 -16.42 8.07
CA ILE A 1 -12.75 -15.12 7.45
C ILE A 1 -13.90 -15.26 6.46
N THR A 2 -14.66 -14.22 6.27
CA THR A 2 -15.78 -14.14 5.32
C THR A 2 -15.30 -13.84 3.89
N VAL A 3 -16.20 -13.89 2.91
CA VAL A 3 -15.90 -13.43 1.53
C VAL A 3 -15.58 -11.92 1.52
N ALA A 4 -16.23 -11.14 2.38
CA ALA A 4 -15.96 -9.72 2.53
C ALA A 4 -14.54 -9.47 3.06
N ASP A 5 -14.08 -10.23 4.06
CA ASP A 5 -12.71 -10.17 4.56
C ASP A 5 -11.69 -10.55 3.49
N ALA A 6 -11.97 -11.58 2.69
CA ALA A 6 -11.09 -11.99 1.60
C ALA A 6 -10.97 -10.90 0.53
N ARG A 7 -12.07 -10.20 0.21
CA ARG A 7 -12.05 -9.03 -0.68
C ARG A 7 -11.28 -7.86 -0.06
N HIS A 8 -11.48 -7.61 1.23
CA HIS A 8 -10.75 -6.57 1.96
C HIS A 8 -9.24 -6.83 1.93
N LEU A 9 -8.81 -8.07 2.14
CA LEU A 9 -7.40 -8.46 2.02
C LEU A 9 -6.82 -8.23 0.62
N ARG A 10 -7.56 -8.55 -0.45
CA ARG A 10 -7.10 -8.26 -1.82
C ARG A 10 -6.95 -6.76 -2.07
N LEU A 11 -7.91 -5.97 -1.59
CA LEU A 11 -7.85 -4.51 -1.68
C LEU A 11 -6.63 -3.95 -0.95
N LEU A 12 -6.37 -4.39 0.29
CA LEU A 12 -5.18 -3.99 1.05
C LEU A 12 -3.89 -4.47 0.39
N GLY A 13 -3.88 -5.66 -0.20
CA GLY A 13 -2.75 -6.19 -0.97
C GLY A 13 -2.37 -5.27 -2.12
N TRP A 14 -3.37 -4.87 -2.93
CA TRP A 14 -3.14 -3.92 -4.02
C TRP A 14 -2.78 -2.52 -3.53
N PHE A 15 -3.40 -2.05 -2.45
CA PHE A 15 -3.05 -0.76 -1.86
C PHE A 15 -1.57 -0.76 -1.42
N GLY A 16 -1.14 -1.79 -0.67
CA GLY A 16 0.25 -1.98 -0.26
C GLY A 16 1.22 -1.98 -1.44
N ALA A 17 0.92 -2.77 -2.47
CA ALA A 17 1.72 -2.80 -3.70
C ALA A 17 1.85 -1.42 -4.37
N LEU A 18 0.75 -0.66 -4.45
CA LEU A 18 0.69 0.65 -5.11
C LEU A 18 1.24 1.80 -4.26
N ILE A 19 1.46 1.59 -2.96
CA ILE A 19 2.25 2.50 -2.13
C ILE A 19 3.72 2.05 -2.02
N ALA A 20 4.16 1.10 -2.87
CA ALA A 20 5.50 0.52 -2.81
C ALA A 20 5.84 -0.08 -1.43
N ASN A 21 4.86 -0.71 -0.76
CA ASN A 21 5.13 -1.58 0.35
C ASN A 21 5.73 -2.89 -0.17
N SER A 22 7.05 -3.02 -0.09
CA SER A 22 7.77 -4.23 -0.49
C SER A 22 7.75 -5.33 0.58
N ASP A 23 7.09 -5.12 1.71
CA ASP A 23 7.06 -6.04 2.86
C ASP A 23 5.63 -6.55 3.16
N MET A 24 4.91 -6.89 2.09
CA MET A 24 3.53 -7.40 2.15
C MET A 24 3.52 -8.92 2.29
N HIS A 25 3.89 -9.45 3.45
CA HIS A 25 3.87 -10.89 3.75
C HIS A 25 2.71 -11.30 4.67
N LEU A 26 2.35 -12.58 4.72
CA LEU A 26 1.23 -13.07 5.54
C LEU A 26 1.40 -12.88 7.05
N GLY A 27 2.63 -12.64 7.55
CA GLY A 27 2.86 -12.22 8.93
C GLY A 27 2.25 -10.85 9.29
N ASN A 28 1.96 -10.02 8.27
CA ASN A 28 1.29 -8.72 8.42
C ASN A 28 -0.23 -8.82 8.27
N VAL A 29 -0.77 -10.04 8.39
CA VAL A 29 -2.20 -10.33 8.45
C VAL A 29 -2.50 -11.05 9.76
N ALA A 30 -3.36 -10.45 10.58
CA ALA A 30 -3.84 -11.06 11.80
C ALA A 30 -5.34 -11.36 11.73
N LEU A 31 -5.76 -12.41 12.42
CA LEU A 31 -7.17 -12.73 12.63
C LEU A 31 -7.50 -12.56 14.11
N LEU A 32 -8.58 -11.83 14.38
CA LEU A 32 -9.12 -11.70 15.72
C LEU A 32 -10.02 -12.89 16.01
N ARG A 33 -9.72 -13.58 17.12
CA ARG A 33 -10.55 -14.65 17.63
C ARG A 33 -11.63 -14.05 18.53
N ALA A 34 -12.85 -13.98 18.01
CA ALA A 34 -14.05 -13.82 18.83
C ALA A 34 -14.46 -15.18 19.45
N ASP A 35 -15.49 -15.18 20.30
CA ASP A 35 -16.03 -16.38 20.95
C ASP A 35 -16.67 -17.39 19.98
N ALA A 36 -16.81 -17.02 18.70
CA ALA A 36 -17.39 -17.84 17.64
C ALA A 36 -16.60 -17.77 16.32
N ARG A 37 -16.84 -18.76 15.45
CA ARG A 37 -16.33 -18.82 14.06
C ARG A 37 -17.33 -18.16 13.10
N PRO A 38 -16.87 -17.60 11.97
CA PRO A 38 -15.49 -17.50 11.52
C PRO A 38 -14.69 -16.43 12.30
N PHE A 39 -13.36 -16.55 12.33
CA PHE A 39 -12.51 -15.45 12.81
C PHE A 39 -12.65 -14.22 11.92
N ALA A 40 -12.57 -13.05 12.55
CA ALA A 40 -12.63 -11.75 11.89
C ALA A 40 -11.22 -11.31 11.45
N LEU A 41 -11.12 -10.60 10.33
CA LEU A 41 -9.87 -9.95 9.94
C LEU A 41 -9.55 -8.81 10.91
N ALA A 42 -8.31 -8.73 11.39
CA ALA A 42 -7.86 -7.60 12.20
C ALA A 42 -7.77 -6.32 11.35
N PRO A 43 -7.89 -5.12 11.96
CA PRO A 43 -7.59 -3.87 11.26
C PRO A 43 -6.20 -3.91 10.62
N ALA A 44 -6.04 -3.21 9.50
CA ALA A 44 -4.75 -3.12 8.82
C ALA A 44 -3.68 -2.48 9.73
N TYR A 45 -2.47 -3.04 9.70
CA TYR A 45 -1.28 -2.53 10.37
C TYR A 45 -0.08 -2.68 9.43
N ASP A 46 1.03 -2.02 9.77
CA ASP A 46 2.30 -2.07 9.03
C ASP A 46 2.16 -1.81 7.51
N MET A 47 1.37 -0.77 7.18
CA MET A 47 1.05 -0.41 5.81
C MET A 47 1.85 0.82 5.37
N LEU A 48 3.15 0.61 5.15
CA LEU A 48 4.13 1.68 4.89
C LEU A 48 4.89 1.45 3.57
N PRO A 49 5.40 2.50 2.92
CA PRO A 49 6.10 2.39 1.64
C PRO A 49 7.54 1.84 1.81
N MET A 50 7.65 0.58 2.24
CA MET A 50 8.90 -0.05 2.68
C MET A 50 9.98 -0.17 1.62
N HIS A 51 9.64 0.03 0.34
CA HIS A 51 10.63 0.14 -0.73
C HIS A 51 11.66 1.23 -0.44
N TYR A 52 11.27 2.32 0.23
CA TYR A 52 12.15 3.44 0.53
C TYR A 52 12.85 3.35 1.88
N ARG A 53 12.75 2.22 2.59
CA ARG A 53 13.46 2.06 3.86
C ARG A 53 14.98 2.26 3.66
N PRO A 54 15.68 2.85 4.65
CA PRO A 54 17.13 2.87 4.63
C PRO A 54 17.72 1.47 4.50
N ALA A 55 18.94 1.38 3.97
CA ALA A 55 19.72 0.15 4.01
C ALA A 55 20.01 -0.26 5.47
N VAL A 56 20.47 -1.49 5.68
CA VAL A 56 20.86 -1.98 7.02
C VAL A 56 21.97 -1.12 7.63
N SER A 57 22.82 -0.51 6.79
CA SER A 57 23.83 0.48 7.20
C SER A 57 23.27 1.83 7.63
N GLY A 58 21.97 2.09 7.44
CA GLY A 58 21.32 3.38 7.63
C GLY A 58 21.35 4.29 6.40
N GLU A 59 22.00 3.88 5.31
CA GLU A 59 22.08 4.68 4.08
C GLU A 59 20.71 4.84 3.40
N VAL A 60 20.37 6.06 3.02
CA VAL A 60 19.16 6.36 2.23
C VAL A 60 19.50 6.27 0.75
N VAL A 61 19.12 5.16 0.13
CA VAL A 61 19.38 4.91 -1.30
C VAL A 61 18.20 5.42 -2.15
N PRO A 62 18.45 6.24 -3.19
CA PRO A 62 17.43 6.63 -4.16
C PRO A 62 16.87 5.40 -4.87
N ARG A 63 15.54 5.33 -4.97
CA ARG A 63 14.84 4.23 -5.63
C ARG A 63 13.69 4.76 -6.47
N GLU A 64 13.50 4.17 -7.64
CA GLU A 64 12.45 4.58 -8.56
C GLU A 64 11.11 3.94 -8.20
N TYR A 65 10.05 4.75 -8.18
CA TYR A 65 8.70 4.25 -8.07
C TYR A 65 8.25 3.61 -9.38
N THR A 66 7.72 2.39 -9.33
CA THR A 66 7.09 1.72 -10.47
C THR A 66 5.66 1.31 -10.13
N VAL A 67 4.70 1.68 -10.98
CA VAL A 67 3.30 1.27 -10.81
C VAL A 67 3.15 -0.20 -11.17
N GLN A 68 2.75 -1.03 -10.20
CA GLN A 68 2.42 -2.42 -10.47
C GLN A 68 1.07 -2.51 -11.20
N ARG A 69 1.04 -3.23 -12.33
CA ARG A 69 -0.18 -3.44 -13.12
C ARG A 69 -0.91 -4.69 -12.64
N ALA A 70 -2.25 -4.62 -12.57
CA ALA A 70 -3.05 -5.80 -12.29
C ALA A 70 -3.26 -6.70 -13.51
N PRO A 71 -3.35 -8.02 -13.31
CA PRO A 71 -3.95 -8.91 -14.30
C PRO A 71 -5.45 -8.61 -14.48
N PRO A 72 -6.07 -9.01 -15.61
CA PRO A 72 -7.47 -8.71 -15.89
C PRO A 72 -8.46 -9.11 -14.78
N ALA A 73 -8.23 -10.26 -14.15
CA ALA A 73 -9.09 -10.78 -13.08
C ALA A 73 -9.09 -9.94 -11.79
N ALA A 74 -8.12 -9.03 -11.63
CA ALA A 74 -7.98 -8.19 -10.45
C ALA A 74 -8.21 -6.70 -10.74
N ARG A 75 -8.73 -6.36 -11.93
CA ARG A 75 -8.88 -4.97 -12.39
C ARG A 75 -9.71 -4.12 -11.41
N ASP A 76 -10.84 -4.63 -10.94
CA ASP A 76 -11.74 -3.84 -10.08
C ASP A 76 -11.13 -3.55 -8.71
N ASP A 77 -10.57 -4.58 -8.05
CA ASP A 77 -9.88 -4.43 -6.76
C ASP A 77 -8.65 -3.51 -6.92
N TRP A 78 -7.93 -3.60 -8.05
CA TRP A 78 -6.79 -2.73 -8.35
C TRP A 78 -7.20 -1.27 -8.58
N GLN A 79 -8.26 -1.01 -9.34
CA GLN A 79 -8.75 0.36 -9.58
C GLN A 79 -9.17 1.03 -8.29
N GLN A 80 -9.86 0.29 -7.41
CA GLN A 80 -10.23 0.79 -6.10
C GLN A 80 -8.97 1.09 -5.25
N ALA A 81 -8.01 0.18 -5.21
CA ALA A 81 -6.74 0.40 -4.51
C ALA A 81 -5.92 1.56 -5.09
N ALA A 82 -5.94 1.75 -6.40
CA ALA A 82 -5.22 2.82 -7.08
C ALA A 82 -5.80 4.19 -6.73
N ALA A 83 -7.12 4.32 -6.60
CA ALA A 83 -7.74 5.54 -6.09
C ALA A 83 -7.29 5.84 -4.65
N MET A 84 -7.25 4.83 -3.78
CA MET A 84 -6.75 4.96 -2.39
C MET A 84 -5.26 5.34 -2.35
N ALA A 85 -4.42 4.68 -3.13
CA ALA A 85 -2.98 4.93 -3.20
C ALA A 85 -2.67 6.32 -3.77
N ARG A 86 -3.45 6.81 -4.75
CA ARG A 86 -3.33 8.18 -5.26
C ARG A 86 -3.61 9.20 -4.14
N ALA A 87 -4.68 9.00 -3.38
CA ALA A 87 -5.01 9.86 -2.24
C ALA A 87 -3.96 9.77 -1.11
N PHE A 88 -3.36 8.61 -0.90
CA PHE A 88 -2.23 8.44 0.02
C PHE A 88 -1.02 9.28 -0.45
N TRP A 89 -0.58 9.09 -1.69
CA TRP A 89 0.58 9.81 -2.24
C TRP A 89 0.39 11.33 -2.24
N GLN A 90 -0.82 11.79 -2.57
CA GLN A 90 -1.16 13.20 -2.48
C GLN A 90 -0.97 13.74 -1.05
N ARG A 91 -1.58 13.08 -0.04
CA ARG A 91 -1.45 13.49 1.36
C ARG A 91 -0.01 13.48 1.85
N VAL A 92 0.78 12.48 1.47
CA VAL A 92 2.22 12.43 1.80
C VAL A 92 2.96 13.60 1.17
N SER A 93 2.66 13.93 -0.10
CA SER A 93 3.32 15.03 -0.82
C SER A 93 2.98 16.42 -0.28
N GLU A 94 1.87 16.55 0.44
CA GLU A 94 1.37 17.81 1.02
C GLU A 94 1.70 17.94 2.53
N SER A 95 2.11 16.85 3.19
CA SER A 95 2.33 16.84 4.64
C SER A 95 3.63 17.54 5.07
N THR A 96 3.52 18.57 5.90
CA THR A 96 4.68 19.28 6.46
C THR A 96 5.53 18.44 7.40
N GLU A 97 5.00 17.33 7.92
CA GLU A 97 5.72 16.40 8.82
C GLU A 97 6.70 15.49 8.07
N ILE A 98 6.55 15.37 6.75
CA ILE A 98 7.38 14.52 5.89
C ILE A 98 8.50 15.34 5.26
N SER A 99 9.71 14.79 5.14
CA SER A 99 10.86 15.49 4.55
C SER A 99 10.57 15.96 3.12
N VAL A 100 11.16 17.10 2.73
CA VAL A 100 10.98 17.69 1.40
C VAL A 100 11.34 16.68 0.30
N GLU A 101 12.40 15.90 0.52
CA GLU A 101 12.89 14.86 -0.38
C GLU A 101 11.84 13.78 -0.60
N PHE A 102 11.23 13.28 0.49
CA PHE A 102 10.22 12.23 0.38
C PHE A 102 8.90 12.75 -0.21
N ARG A 103 8.55 14.03 0.03
CA ARG A 103 7.41 14.67 -0.65
C ARG A 103 7.58 14.72 -2.16
N ARG A 104 8.80 14.92 -2.67
CA ARG A 104 9.08 14.87 -4.12
C ARG A 104 8.85 13.47 -4.68
N ILE A 105 9.27 12.43 -3.95
CA ILE A 105 9.01 11.02 -4.31
C ILE A 105 7.50 10.76 -4.36
N ALA A 106 6.77 11.14 -3.31
CA ALA A 106 5.32 10.96 -3.24
C ALA A 106 4.58 11.70 -4.37
N SER A 107 4.99 12.93 -4.69
CA SER A 107 4.45 13.70 -5.81
C SER A 107 4.67 13.01 -7.16
N ALA A 108 5.87 12.45 -7.38
CA ALA A 108 6.17 11.69 -8.60
C ALA A 108 5.36 10.39 -8.68
N ALA A 109 5.24 9.65 -7.56
CA ALA A 109 4.46 8.43 -7.47
C ALA A 109 2.96 8.68 -7.75
N GLY A 110 2.40 9.74 -7.18
CA GLY A 110 1.03 10.17 -7.44
C GLY A 110 0.75 10.49 -8.91
N ARG A 111 1.69 11.20 -9.59
CA ARG A 111 1.59 11.46 -11.04
C ARG A 111 1.69 10.18 -11.87
N ALA A 112 2.65 9.30 -11.56
CA ALA A 112 2.82 8.05 -12.28
C ALA A 112 1.59 7.14 -12.17
N LEU A 113 0.99 7.08 -10.98
CA LEU A 113 -0.24 6.32 -10.75
C LEU A 113 -1.45 6.94 -11.46
N ALA A 114 -1.57 8.27 -11.46
CA ALA A 114 -2.64 8.97 -12.17
C ALA A 114 -2.60 8.77 -13.69
N ALA A 115 -1.42 8.59 -14.28
CA ALA A 115 -1.27 8.31 -15.71
C ALA A 115 -1.74 6.89 -16.12
N MET A 116 -2.03 6.01 -15.16
CA MET A 116 -2.49 4.63 -15.39
C MET A 116 -4.00 4.46 -15.13
N LEU A 117 -4.69 5.51 -14.65
CA LEU A 117 -6.12 5.56 -14.40
C LEU A 117 -6.85 6.23 -15.57
#